data_AF-A0A2E8T4M7-F1
#
_entry.id   AF-A0A2E8T4M7-F1
#
_cell.length_a   1.000
_cell.length_b   1.000
_cell.length_c   1.000
_cell.angle_alpha   90.00
_cell.angle_beta   90.00
_cell.angle_gamma   90.00
#
_symmetry.space_group_name_H-M   'P 1'
#
loop_
_entity.id
_entity.type
_entity.pdbx_description
1 polymer ?
#
loop_
_entity_poly.entity_id
_entity_poly.type
_entity_poly.pdbx_seq_one_letter_code
_entity_poly.pdbx_strand_id
1 'polypeptide(L)'
;MYIRAKVLIVVLLFIFLNPSISFSKITSEQEAEVFLNTYCFELLNAVESLHEEQKVLVEEKKWEQFYEKGSLILAISNIYGNLCKY
;
A
#
# COMPACT_ATOMS: atom_id res chain seq x y z
N MET A 1 31.49 -31.71 -8.27
CA MET A 1 31.10 -30.76 -9.35
C MET A 1 29.58 -30.66 -9.58
N TYR A 2 28.78 -31.68 -9.24
CA TYR A 2 27.32 -31.72 -9.51
C TYR A 2 26.46 -30.77 -8.65
N ILE A 3 26.85 -30.54 -7.40
CA ILE A 3 26.06 -29.75 -6.43
C ILE A 3 26.08 -28.26 -6.77
N ARG A 4 27.21 -27.73 -7.26
CA ARG A 4 27.37 -26.31 -7.64
C ARG A 4 26.49 -25.92 -8.82
N ALA A 5 26.30 -26.83 -9.79
CA ALA A 5 25.43 -26.61 -10.95
C ALA A 5 23.94 -26.58 -10.56
N LYS A 6 23.50 -27.44 -9.64
CA LYS A 6 22.11 -27.43 -9.14
C LYS A 6 21.77 -26.15 -8.37
N VAL A 7 22.69 -25.65 -7.56
CA VAL A 7 22.52 -24.37 -6.84
C VAL A 7 22.39 -23.21 -7.82
N LEU A 8 23.21 -23.19 -8.88
CA LEU A 8 23.15 -22.18 -9.93
C LEU A 8 21.79 -22.17 -10.67
N ILE A 9 21.24 -23.35 -10.96
CA ILE A 9 19.93 -23.49 -11.62
C ILE A 9 18.79 -22.99 -10.71
N VAL A 10 18.85 -23.30 -9.41
CA VAL A 10 17.84 -22.83 -8.45
C VAL A 10 17.90 -21.31 -8.31
N VAL A 11 19.08 -20.71 -8.22
CA VAL A 11 19.24 -19.26 -8.18
C VAL A 11 18.74 -18.60 -9.47
N LEU A 12 19.02 -19.19 -10.63
CA LEU A 12 18.52 -18.69 -11.92
C LEU A 12 16.98 -18.68 -11.96
N LEU A 13 16.34 -19.77 -11.52
CA LEU A 13 14.87 -19.89 -11.47
C LEU A 13 14.23 -18.86 -10.52
N PHE A 14 14.89 -18.55 -9.39
CA PHE A 14 14.42 -17.50 -8.48
C PHE A 14 14.48 -16.10 -9.08
N ILE A 15 15.41 -15.83 -10.01
CA ILE A 15 15.48 -14.53 -10.70
C ILE A 15 14.31 -14.38 -11.69
N PHE A 16 13.94 -15.44 -12.41
CA PHE A 16 12.84 -15.43 -13.39
C PHE A 16 11.44 -15.46 -12.77
N LEU A 17 11.30 -15.81 -11.49
CA LEU A 17 10.02 -15.85 -10.79
C LEU A 17 9.65 -14.54 -10.08
N ASN A 18 10.44 -13.47 -10.23
CA ASN A 18 9.97 -12.15 -9.82
C ASN A 18 9.03 -11.65 -10.92
N PRO A 19 7.69 -11.62 -10.70
CA PRO A 19 6.86 -10.81 -11.56
C PRO A 19 7.44 -9.41 -11.45
N SER A 20 8.03 -8.94 -12.55
CA SER A 20 8.38 -7.54 -12.71
C SER A 20 7.16 -6.77 -12.24
N ILE A 21 7.30 -5.97 -11.19
CA ILE A 21 6.33 -4.96 -10.82
C ILE A 21 6.35 -4.00 -12.00
N SER A 22 5.55 -4.33 -13.01
CA SER A 22 5.36 -3.51 -14.18
C SER A 22 4.58 -2.33 -13.65
N PHE A 23 5.30 -1.24 -13.33
CA PHE A 23 4.71 0.08 -13.32
C PHE A 23 4.33 0.39 -14.77
N SER A 24 3.29 -0.29 -15.24
CA SER A 24 2.62 -0.02 -16.50
C SER A 24 2.17 1.43 -16.42
N LYS A 25 2.77 2.28 -17.26
CA LYS A 25 2.35 3.66 -17.39
C LYS A 25 0.86 3.66 -17.77
N ILE A 26 0.03 4.43 -17.05
CA ILE A 26 -1.38 4.60 -17.40
C ILE A 26 -1.45 5.23 -18.79
N THR A 27 -2.07 4.54 -19.74
CA THR A 27 -2.09 4.91 -21.16
C THR A 27 -3.47 5.24 -21.71
N SER A 28 -4.54 4.93 -20.96
CA SER A 28 -5.93 5.21 -21.34
C SER A 28 -6.76 5.77 -20.19
N GLU A 29 -7.88 6.42 -20.52
CA GLU A 29 -8.84 6.92 -19.52
C GLU A 29 -9.42 5.77 -18.67
N GLN A 30 -9.72 4.62 -19.29
CA GLN A 30 -10.22 3.45 -18.58
C GLN A 30 -9.20 2.91 -17.57
N GLU A 31 -7.92 2.85 -17.94
CA GLU A 31 -6.85 2.48 -16.99
C GLU A 31 -6.72 3.49 -15.86
N ALA A 32 -6.86 4.78 -16.16
CA ALA A 32 -6.83 5.85 -15.16
C ALA A 32 -7.99 5.73 -14.16
N GLU A 33 -9.19 5.42 -14.64
CA GLU A 33 -10.38 5.23 -13.80
C GLU A 33 -10.24 4.01 -12.88
N VAL A 34 -9.79 2.88 -13.43
CA VAL A 34 -9.53 1.66 -12.63
C VAL A 34 -8.47 1.94 -11.57
N PHE A 35 -7.35 2.57 -11.95
CA PHE A 35 -6.31 2.95 -11.02
C PHE A 35 -6.84 3.86 -9.92
N LEU A 36 -7.59 4.90 -10.28
CA LEU A 36 -8.14 5.85 -9.32
C LEU A 36 -9.07 5.17 -8.34
N ASN A 37 -9.97 4.30 -8.82
CA ASN A 37 -10.88 3.54 -7.96
C ASN A 37 -10.12 2.65 -6.97
N THR A 38 -9.13 1.87 -7.45
CA THR A 38 -8.29 1.04 -6.58
C THR A 38 -7.55 1.89 -5.54
N TYR A 39 -6.95 3.00 -5.97
CA TYR A 39 -6.24 3.92 -5.09
C TYR A 39 -7.16 4.50 -4.01
N CYS A 40 -8.39 4.89 -4.39
CA CYS A 40 -9.38 5.40 -3.44
C CYS A 40 -9.77 4.36 -2.37
N PHE A 41 -9.93 3.10 -2.76
CA PHE A 41 -10.14 2.00 -1.79
C PHE A 41 -8.95 1.82 -0.86
N GLU A 42 -7.71 1.88 -1.37
CA GLU A 42 -6.51 1.78 -0.55
C GLU A 42 -6.40 2.92 0.48
N LEU A 43 -6.77 4.15 0.10
CA LEU A 43 -6.82 5.28 1.03
C LEU A 43 -7.83 5.06 2.17
N LEU A 44 -9.02 4.52 1.86
CA LEU A 44 -10.02 4.22 2.90
C LEU A 44 -9.53 3.11 3.84
N ASN A 45 -8.93 2.04 3.30
CA ASN A 45 -8.36 0.96 4.12
C ASN A 45 -7.23 1.48 5.03
N ALA A 46 -6.42 2.42 4.55
CA ALA A 46 -5.39 3.06 5.36
C ALA A 46 -6.01 3.88 6.52
N VAL A 47 -7.09 4.63 6.26
CA VAL A 47 -7.82 5.37 7.31
C VAL A 47 -8.37 4.40 8.36
N GLU A 48 -8.99 3.29 7.94
CA GLU A 48 -9.53 2.28 8.85
C GLU A 48 -8.42 1.67 9.72
N SER A 49 -7.31 1.25 9.12
CA SER A 49 -6.17 0.69 9.86
C SER A 49 -5.61 1.67 10.90
N LEU A 50 -5.42 2.94 10.52
CA LEU A 50 -4.94 3.98 11.44
C LEU A 50 -5.92 4.26 12.57
N HIS A 51 -7.23 4.16 12.29
CA HIS A 51 -8.26 4.34 13.31
C HIS A 51 -8.26 3.19 14.33
N GLU A 52 -8.11 1.95 13.90
CA GLU A 52 -7.96 0.82 14.83
C GLU A 52 -6.70 0.96 15.69
N GLU A 53 -5.57 1.39 15.11
CA GLU A 53 -4.36 1.70 15.88
C GLU A 53 -4.61 2.81 16.91
N GLN A 54 -5.36 3.87 16.56
CA GLN A 54 -5.71 4.93 17.52
C GLN A 54 -6.46 4.40 18.73
N LYS A 55 -7.36 3.42 18.58
CA LYS A 55 -8.10 2.84 19.72
C LYS A 55 -7.16 2.21 20.73
N VAL A 56 -6.18 1.43 20.25
CA VAL A 56 -5.15 0.81 21.09
C VAL A 56 -4.32 1.87 21.81
N LEU A 57 -3.92 2.94 21.10
CA LEU A 57 -3.10 4.01 21.69
C LEU A 57 -3.83 4.77 22.81
N VAL A 58 -5.17 4.88 22.73
CA VAL A 58 -5.99 5.44 23.82
C VAL A 58 -5.94 4.55 25.06
N GLU A 59 -6.09 3.23 24.89
CA GLU A 59 -6.02 2.26 25.99
C GLU A 59 -4.64 2.29 26.67
N GLU A 60 -3.58 2.42 25.88
CA GLU A 60 -2.19 2.52 26.35
C GLU A 60 -1.78 3.92 26.84
N LYS A 61 -2.69 4.91 26.77
CA LYS A 61 -2.46 6.32 27.13
C LYS A 61 -1.28 6.97 26.39
N LYS A 62 -1.01 6.53 25.16
CA LYS A 62 0.07 7.03 24.29
C LYS A 62 -0.43 8.21 23.43
N TRP A 63 -0.68 9.34 24.09
CA TRP A 63 -1.36 10.49 23.48
C TRP A 63 -0.61 11.14 22.31
N GLU A 64 0.72 11.23 22.36
CA GLU A 64 1.51 11.78 21.26
C GLU A 64 1.30 10.99 19.97
N GLN A 65 1.45 9.66 20.03
CA GLN A 65 1.23 8.75 18.92
C GLN A 65 -0.23 8.77 18.45
N PHE A 66 -1.18 8.90 19.38
CA PHE A 66 -2.60 9.06 19.03
C PHE A 66 -2.83 10.29 18.13
N TYR A 67 -2.21 11.43 18.48
CA TYR A 67 -2.32 12.66 17.67
C TYR A 67 -1.59 12.56 16.34
N GLU A 68 -0.43 11.89 16.28
CA GLU A 68 0.27 11.61 15.02
C GLU A 68 -0.62 10.80 14.06
N LYS A 69 -1.24 9.73 14.55
CA LYS A 69 -2.17 8.89 13.76
C LYS A 69 -3.40 9.68 13.32
N GLY A 70 -3.94 10.52 14.20
CA GLY A 70 -5.08 11.38 13.86
C GLY A 70 -4.76 12.40 12.77
N SER A 71 -3.54 12.96 12.81
CA SER A 71 -3.06 13.88 11.78
C SER A 71 -2.87 13.18 10.44
N LEU A 72 -2.38 11.94 10.44
CA LEU A 72 -2.28 11.11 9.23
C LEU A 72 -3.66 10.78 8.65
N ILE A 73 -4.63 10.39 9.50
CA ILE A 73 -6.02 10.17 9.08
C ILE A 73 -6.56 11.43 8.39
N LEU A 74 -6.41 12.61 9.01
CA LEU A 74 -6.87 13.87 8.43
C LEU A 74 -6.23 14.14 7.06
N ALA A 75 -4.91 13.93 6.92
CA ALA A 75 -4.20 14.13 5.67
C ALA A 75 -4.72 13.19 4.57
N ILE A 76 -4.90 11.90 4.88
CA ILE A 76 -5.41 10.90 3.93
C ILE A 76 -6.86 11.21 3.56
N SER A 77 -7.72 11.52 4.52
CA SER A 77 -9.12 11.90 4.28
C SER A 77 -9.22 13.14 3.39
N ASN A 78 -8.32 14.11 3.55
CA ASN A 78 -8.27 15.28 2.68
C ASN A 78 -7.84 14.91 1.25
N ILE A 79 -6.87 14.02 1.07
CA ILE A 79 -6.50 13.51 -0.26
C ILE A 79 -7.69 12.80 -0.90
N TYR A 80 -8.34 11.90 -0.15
CA TYR A 80 -9.53 11.18 -0.60
C TYR A 80 -10.63 12.15 -1.04
N GLY A 81 -11.01 13.12 -0.20
CA GLY A 81 -12.09 14.07 -0.53
C GLY A 81 -11.81 14.95 -1.77
N ASN A 82 -10.54 15.20 -2.08
CA ASN A 82 -10.16 15.99 -3.26
C ASN A 82 -10.02 15.15 -4.53
N LEU A 83 -9.57 13.89 -4.39
CA LEU A 83 -9.21 13.01 -5.50
C LEU A 83 -10.33 12.02 -5.86
N CYS A 84 -10.95 11.44 -4.84
CA CYS A 84 -11.97 10.40 -4.93
C CYS A 84 -13.36 11.04 -4.84
N LYS A 85 -13.80 11.63 -5.95
CA LYS A 85 -15.15 12.16 -6.06
C LYS A 85 -16.09 11.04 -6.49
N TYR A 86 -17.07 10.74 -5.63
CA TYR A 86 -18.26 9.99 -6.02
C TYR A 86 -19.01 10.69 -7.15
#